data_AF-A0A1A8CGY9-F1
#
_entry.id   AF-A0A1A8CGY9-F1
#
_cell.length_a   1.000
_cell.length_b   1.000
_cell.length_c   1.000
_cell.angle_alpha   90.00
_cell.angle_beta   90.00
_cell.angle_gamma   90.00
#
_symmetry.space_group_name_H-M   'P 1'
#
loop_
_entity.id
_entity.type
_entity.pdbx_description
1 polymer ?
#
loop_
_entity_poly.entity_id
_entity_poly.type
_entity_poly.pdbx_seq_one_letter_code
_entity_poly.pdbx_strand_id
1 'polypeptide(L)'
;ITSPGGLVTITDREPALDFLSANVKANLAPDSQELVVSELTWGVGLDRYPAGGYDLVLGADIIYLEDTFQALMQTLEHLCSDSTVVLLACKIRYERDTNFLSILRCRFSVEEVHYDKERDIHVYKAYKLPINRDL
;
A
#
# COMPACT_ATOMS: atom_id res chain seq x y z
N ILE A 1 -15.18 9.72 -8.38
CA ILE A 1 -14.28 8.58 -8.67
C ILE A 1 -15.18 7.35 -8.71
N THR A 2 -15.61 6.90 -9.87
CA THR A 2 -16.35 5.64 -10.01
C THR A 2 -15.33 4.51 -10.00
N SER A 3 -15.34 3.70 -8.94
CA SER A 3 -14.41 2.58 -8.75
C SER A 3 -14.60 1.51 -9.83
N PRO A 4 -13.53 1.05 -10.50
CA PRO A 4 -13.62 -0.14 -11.32
C PRO A 4 -13.79 -1.38 -10.41
N GLY A 5 -14.94 -2.03 -10.48
CA GLY A 5 -15.04 -3.49 -10.55
C GLY A 5 -14.62 -4.41 -9.40
N GLY A 6 -13.96 -3.96 -8.33
CA GLY A 6 -13.22 -4.85 -7.40
C GLY A 6 -13.70 -4.85 -5.94
N LEU A 7 -13.41 -5.93 -5.22
CA LEU A 7 -13.50 -6.00 -3.75
C LEU A 7 -12.39 -5.15 -3.14
N VAL A 8 -12.77 -4.13 -2.36
CA VAL A 8 -11.80 -3.17 -1.80
C VAL A 8 -11.72 -3.34 -0.28
N THR A 9 -10.50 -3.52 0.23
CA THR A 9 -10.23 -3.37 1.68
C THR A 9 -9.50 -2.04 1.90
N ILE A 10 -10.11 -1.12 2.65
CA ILE A 10 -9.49 0.15 3.05
C ILE A 10 -9.04 0.03 4.49
N THR A 11 -7.77 0.33 4.74
CA THR A 11 -7.16 0.08 6.04
C THR A 11 -6.43 1.29 6.59
N ASP A 12 -6.45 1.43 7.91
CA ASP A 12 -5.58 2.34 8.67
C ASP A 12 -5.37 1.75 10.07
N ARG A 13 -4.57 2.42 10.91
CA ARG A 13 -4.38 2.07 12.32
C ARG A 13 -5.66 2.36 13.10
N GLU A 14 -5.85 1.63 14.21
CA GLU A 14 -7.01 1.74 15.09
C GLU A 14 -7.46 3.19 15.40
N PRO A 15 -6.57 4.14 15.74
CA PRO A 15 -6.99 5.52 16.06
C PRO A 15 -7.63 6.29 14.89
N ALA A 16 -7.42 5.86 13.65
CA ALA A 16 -7.93 6.50 12.45
C ALA A 16 -9.21 5.84 11.91
N LEU A 17 -9.60 4.66 12.43
CA LEU A 17 -10.68 3.86 11.86
C LEU A 17 -12.05 4.52 11.90
N ASP A 18 -12.36 5.25 12.98
CA ASP A 18 -13.64 5.93 13.11
C ASP A 18 -13.81 7.01 12.03
N PHE A 19 -12.75 7.82 11.82
CA PHE A 19 -12.71 8.84 10.78
C PHE A 19 -12.75 8.23 9.38
N LEU A 20 -11.97 7.16 9.15
CA LEU A 20 -11.96 6.44 7.90
C LEU A 20 -13.35 5.89 7.55
N SER A 21 -13.98 5.21 8.51
CA SER A 21 -15.32 4.64 8.35
C SER A 21 -16.37 5.70 8.06
N ALA A 22 -16.31 6.85 8.72
CA ALA A 22 -17.22 7.97 8.47
C ALA A 22 -17.04 8.54 7.05
N ASN A 23 -15.80 8.74 6.61
CA ASN A 23 -15.49 9.25 5.27
C ASN A 23 -15.96 8.29 4.16
N VAL A 24 -15.74 7.00 4.36
CA VAL A 24 -16.20 5.95 3.45
C VAL A 24 -17.73 6.00 3.34
N LYS A 25 -18.45 5.97 4.48
CA LYS A 25 -19.92 6.00 4.50
C LYS A 25 -20.50 7.26 3.84
N ALA A 26 -19.83 8.40 3.98
CA ALA A 26 -20.30 9.67 3.41
C ALA A 26 -20.17 9.76 1.88
N ASN A 27 -19.26 8.98 1.27
CA ASN A 27 -18.94 9.09 -0.16
C ASN A 27 -19.36 7.88 -1.00
N LEU A 28 -19.82 6.80 -0.36
CA LEU A 28 -20.29 5.61 -1.06
C LEU A 28 -21.77 5.72 -1.41
N ALA A 29 -22.11 5.39 -2.66
CA ALA A 29 -23.48 5.23 -3.10
C ALA A 29 -24.08 3.95 -2.46
N PRO A 30 -25.41 3.87 -2.24
CA PRO A 30 -26.05 2.69 -1.67
C PRO A 30 -25.77 1.37 -2.41
N ASP A 31 -25.51 1.46 -3.72
CA ASP A 31 -25.21 0.32 -4.60
C ASP A 31 -23.70 0.13 -4.86
N SER A 32 -22.84 0.78 -4.08
CA SER A 32 -21.39 0.63 -4.24
C SER A 32 -20.96 -0.80 -3.87
N GLN A 33 -20.08 -1.36 -4.69
CA GLN A 33 -19.40 -2.66 -4.50
C GLN A 33 -18.92 -2.93 -3.07
N GLU A 34 -18.73 -4.22 -2.78
CA GLU A 34 -18.19 -4.71 -1.51
C GLU A 34 -16.90 -3.99 -1.14
N LEU A 35 -17.01 -3.11 -0.14
CA LEU A 35 -15.91 -2.38 0.45
C LEU A 35 -15.89 -2.68 1.94
N VAL A 36 -14.72 -3.08 2.43
CA VAL A 36 -14.48 -3.41 3.82
C VAL A 36 -13.52 -2.38 4.40
N VAL A 37 -13.90 -1.75 5.52
CA VAL A 37 -12.98 -0.97 6.34
C VAL A 37 -12.42 -1.88 7.42
N SER A 38 -11.10 -1.95 7.56
CA SER A 38 -10.43 -2.86 8.50
C SER A 38 -9.18 -2.24 9.14
N GLU A 39 -8.89 -2.64 10.37
CA GLU A 39 -7.68 -2.25 11.10
C GLU A 39 -6.44 -2.92 10.51
N LEU A 40 -5.44 -2.14 10.09
CA LEU A 40 -4.12 -2.65 9.71
C LEU A 40 -3.02 -1.72 10.23
N THR A 41 -2.57 -2.01 11.45
CA THR A 41 -1.25 -1.58 11.91
C THR A 41 -0.19 -2.44 11.23
N TRP A 42 0.71 -1.79 10.47
CA TRP A 42 1.74 -2.51 9.72
C TRP A 42 2.57 -3.44 10.61
N GLY A 43 2.85 -4.64 10.09
CA GLY A 43 3.61 -5.69 10.79
C GLY A 43 2.84 -6.42 11.89
N VAL A 44 1.57 -6.07 12.16
CA VAL A 44 0.78 -6.62 13.28
C VAL A 44 -0.42 -7.40 12.75
N GLY A 45 -0.60 -8.64 13.21
CA GLY A 45 -1.78 -9.46 12.92
C GLY A 45 -2.03 -9.67 11.42
N LEU A 46 -0.96 -9.81 10.64
CA LEU A 46 -1.01 -9.95 9.18
C LEU A 46 -1.75 -11.22 8.74
N ASP A 47 -1.76 -12.27 9.57
CA ASP A 47 -2.48 -13.52 9.37
C ASP A 47 -4.01 -13.37 9.19
N ARG A 48 -4.57 -12.24 9.64
CA ARG A 48 -5.98 -11.87 9.40
C ARG A 48 -6.26 -11.52 7.93
N TYR A 49 -5.22 -11.28 7.14
CA TYR A 49 -5.28 -10.92 5.73
C TYR A 49 -4.72 -12.06 4.87
N PRO A 50 -5.30 -12.33 3.69
CA PRO A 50 -4.82 -13.39 2.82
C PRO A 50 -3.41 -13.07 2.31
N ALA A 51 -2.47 -13.99 2.58
CA ALA A 51 -1.09 -13.85 2.11
C ALA A 51 -1.08 -13.91 0.57
N GLY A 52 -0.57 -12.84 -0.06
CA GLY A 52 -0.59 -12.68 -1.52
C GLY A 52 -1.99 -12.56 -2.13
N GLY A 53 -3.01 -12.23 -1.33
CA GLY A 53 -4.41 -12.27 -1.75
C GLY A 53 -4.93 -11.02 -2.48
N TYR A 54 -4.07 -10.05 -2.78
CA TYR A 54 -4.46 -8.79 -3.41
C TYR A 54 -3.88 -8.67 -4.81
N ASP A 55 -4.71 -8.36 -5.80
CA ASP A 55 -4.23 -8.05 -7.16
C ASP A 55 -3.56 -6.67 -7.22
N LEU A 56 -4.00 -5.75 -6.37
CA LEU A 56 -3.55 -4.36 -6.31
C LEU A 56 -3.43 -3.90 -4.85
N VAL A 57 -2.28 -3.31 -4.50
CA VAL A 57 -2.03 -2.63 -3.22
C VAL A 57 -1.71 -1.17 -3.50
N LEU A 58 -2.42 -0.26 -2.82
CA LEU A 58 -2.27 1.19 -2.99
C LEU A 58 -1.76 1.83 -1.69
N GLY A 59 -0.81 2.76 -1.82
CA GLY A 59 -0.35 3.59 -0.72
C GLY A 59 -0.12 5.02 -1.18
N ALA A 60 -0.60 6.00 -0.43
CA ALA A 60 -0.40 7.42 -0.73
C ALA A 60 0.10 8.17 0.52
N ASP A 61 1.26 8.80 0.40
CA ASP A 61 1.94 9.56 1.46
C ASP A 61 2.17 8.76 2.76
N ILE A 62 2.42 7.45 2.62
CA ILE A 62 2.64 6.53 3.75
C ILE A 62 4.11 6.37 4.16
N ILE A 63 5.05 6.92 3.38
CA ILE A 63 6.50 6.82 3.62
C ILE A 63 6.95 8.09 4.34
N TYR A 64 6.91 8.10 5.68
CA TYR A 64 7.33 9.26 6.46
C TYR A 64 7.87 8.96 7.88
N LEU A 65 7.63 7.76 8.43
CA LEU A 65 8.16 7.35 9.74
C LEU A 65 9.16 6.21 9.55
N GLU A 66 10.45 6.50 9.72
CA GLU A 66 11.54 5.53 9.57
C GLU A 66 11.37 4.29 10.45
N ASP A 67 10.93 4.49 11.70
CA ASP A 67 10.69 3.41 12.66
C ASP A 67 9.68 2.37 12.17
N THR A 68 8.85 2.73 11.19
CA THR A 68 7.81 1.86 10.63
C THR A 68 8.21 1.19 9.32
N PHE A 69 9.36 1.52 8.73
CA PHE A 69 9.75 1.02 7.40
C PHE A 69 9.85 -0.50 7.34
N GLN A 70 10.41 -1.13 8.36
CA GLN A 70 10.49 -2.60 8.42
C GLN A 70 9.10 -3.25 8.53
N ALA A 71 8.22 -2.67 9.35
CA ALA A 71 6.85 -3.16 9.51
C ALA A 71 6.03 -2.99 8.22
N LEU A 72 6.20 -1.86 7.52
CA LEU A 72 5.58 -1.63 6.22
C LEU A 72 6.09 -2.63 5.17
N MET A 73 7.41 -2.90 5.13
CA MET A 73 7.97 -3.91 4.25
C MET A 73 7.41 -5.31 4.51
N GLN A 74 7.34 -5.75 5.77
CA GLN A 74 6.72 -7.03 6.14
C GLN A 74 5.26 -7.10 5.69
N THR A 75 4.53 -6.00 5.82
CA THR A 75 3.13 -5.90 5.39
C THR A 75 3.02 -6.04 3.87
N LEU A 76 3.83 -5.31 3.10
CA LEU A 76 3.84 -5.43 1.64
C LEU A 76 4.25 -6.84 1.20
N GLU A 77 5.27 -7.43 1.81
CA GLU A 77 5.68 -8.81 1.52
C GLU A 77 4.58 -9.83 1.80
N HIS A 78 3.80 -9.65 2.88
CA HIS A 78 2.68 -10.54 3.20
C HIS A 78 1.52 -10.39 2.23
N LEU A 79 1.09 -9.15 1.95
CA LEU A 79 -0.09 -8.88 1.13
C LEU A 79 0.14 -9.17 -0.36
N CYS A 80 1.39 -9.09 -0.83
CA CYS A 80 1.72 -9.20 -2.25
C CYS A 80 2.16 -10.62 -2.67
N SER A 81 1.53 -11.11 -3.73
CA SER A 81 2.04 -12.18 -4.59
C SER A 81 3.05 -11.61 -5.61
N ASP A 82 3.61 -12.48 -6.46
CA ASP A 82 4.41 -12.07 -7.62
C ASP A 82 3.58 -11.41 -8.73
N SER A 83 2.27 -11.67 -8.79
CA SER A 83 1.32 -10.99 -9.69
C SER A 83 0.76 -9.68 -9.15
N THR A 84 0.91 -9.39 -7.85
CA THR A 84 0.36 -8.19 -7.23
C THR A 84 1.05 -6.94 -7.75
N VAL A 85 0.26 -5.95 -8.17
CA VAL A 85 0.75 -4.61 -8.49
C VAL A 85 0.71 -3.77 -7.23
N VAL A 86 1.82 -3.13 -6.87
CA VAL A 86 1.86 -2.12 -5.82
C VAL A 86 2.01 -0.74 -6.45
N LEU A 87 1.15 0.22 -6.08
CA LEU A 87 1.30 1.63 -6.45
C LEU A 87 1.51 2.48 -5.21
N LEU A 88 2.67 3.14 -5.12
CA LEU A 88 3.03 4.04 -4.05
C LEU A 88 3.16 5.46 -4.58
N ALA A 89 2.26 6.34 -4.16
CA ALA A 89 2.38 7.77 -4.40
C ALA A 89 3.06 8.42 -3.18
N CYS A 90 4.18 9.09 -3.37
CA CYS A 90 4.87 9.80 -2.29
C CYS A 90 5.57 11.05 -2.78
N LYS A 91 5.81 11.95 -1.83
CA LYS A 91 6.64 13.14 -2.02
C LYS A 91 8.01 12.87 -1.40
N ILE A 92 9.08 13.04 -2.16
CA ILE A 92 10.45 12.87 -1.65
C ILE A 92 10.89 14.17 -0.99
N ARG A 93 10.98 14.18 0.34
CA ARG A 93 11.32 15.37 1.14
C ARG A 93 12.68 15.25 1.79
N TYR A 94 13.06 14.04 2.23
CA TYR A 94 14.27 13.78 2.99
C TYR A 94 14.94 12.47 2.53
N GLU A 95 16.20 12.28 2.90
CA GLU A 95 17.00 11.08 2.59
C GLU A 95 16.29 9.78 3.00
N ARG A 96 15.52 9.82 4.09
CA ARG A 96 14.74 8.68 4.56
C ARG A 96 13.73 8.14 3.54
N ASP A 97 13.17 9.02 2.71
CA ASP A 97 12.17 8.63 1.72
C ASP A 97 12.86 7.82 0.60
N THR A 98 14.05 8.25 0.20
CA THR A 98 14.92 7.49 -0.72
C THR A 98 15.48 6.22 -0.09
N ASN A 99 15.70 6.20 1.23
CA ASN A 99 16.12 5.00 1.96
C ASN A 99 15.03 3.92 1.93
N PHE A 100 13.77 4.29 2.15
CA PHE A 100 12.67 3.33 2.02
C PHE A 100 12.59 2.74 0.61
N LEU A 101 12.71 3.56 -0.44
CA LEU A 101 12.73 3.05 -1.83
C LEU A 101 13.92 2.10 -2.08
N SER A 102 15.04 2.29 -1.39
CA SER A 102 16.19 1.38 -1.46
C SER A 102 15.89 0.04 -0.77
N ILE A 103 15.24 0.08 0.40
CA ILE A 103 14.78 -1.12 1.12
C ILE A 103 13.74 -1.88 0.28
N LEU A 104 12.78 -1.17 -0.31
CA LEU A 104 11.75 -1.76 -1.16
C LEU A 104 12.36 -2.50 -2.35
N ARG A 105 13.39 -1.92 -2.98
CA ARG A 105 14.13 -2.54 -4.11
C ARG A 105 14.86 -3.83 -3.76
N CYS A 106 15.11 -4.12 -2.48
CA CYS A 106 15.69 -5.41 -2.09
C CYS A 106 14.75 -6.60 -2.33
N ARG A 107 13.44 -6.35 -2.43
CA ARG A 107 12.40 -7.39 -2.45
C ARG A 107 11.37 -7.19 -3.55
N PHE A 108 11.30 -5.99 -4.12
CA PHE A 108 10.40 -5.63 -5.19
C PHE A 108 11.18 -5.01 -6.36
N SER A 109 10.76 -5.26 -7.59
CA SER A 109 11.12 -4.37 -8.70
C SER A 109 10.36 -3.06 -8.49
N VAL A 110 11.01 -1.92 -8.73
CA VAL A 110 10.42 -0.60 -8.49
C VAL A 110 10.73 0.31 -9.66
N GLU A 111 9.68 0.84 -10.31
CA GLU A 111 9.75 1.76 -11.45
C GLU A 111 8.94 3.01 -11.13
N GLU A 112 9.47 4.19 -11.46
CA GLU A 112 8.67 5.42 -11.43
C GLU A 112 7.80 5.48 -12.68
N VAL A 113 6.47 5.52 -12.50
CA VAL A 113 5.50 5.49 -13.61
C VAL A 113 4.81 6.83 -13.83
N HIS A 114 4.89 7.75 -12.86
CA HIS A 114 4.34 9.10 -13.00
C HIS A 114 5.05 10.09 -12.06
N TYR A 115 5.09 11.34 -12.48
CA TYR A 115 5.56 12.46 -11.66
C TYR A 115 4.69 13.70 -11.91
N ASP A 116 3.98 14.13 -10.87
CA ASP A 116 3.25 15.40 -10.82
C ASP A 116 4.21 16.51 -10.36
N LYS A 117 4.66 17.34 -11.32
CA LYS A 117 5.61 18.43 -11.08
C LYS A 117 5.06 19.55 -10.20
N GLU A 118 3.76 19.80 -10.25
CA GLU A 118 3.16 20.92 -9.52
C GLU A 118 3.07 20.60 -8.03
N ARG A 119 2.71 19.36 -7.73
CA ARG A 119 2.59 18.89 -6.34
C ARG A 119 3.86 18.26 -5.80
N ASP A 120 4.80 17.96 -6.70
CA ASP A 120 6.04 17.23 -6.41
C ASP A 120 5.71 15.85 -5.82
N ILE A 121 4.92 15.08 -6.58
CA ILE A 121 4.46 13.73 -6.21
C ILE A 121 4.96 12.73 -7.24
N HIS A 122 5.70 11.74 -6.77
CA HIS A 122 6.16 10.59 -7.55
C HIS A 122 5.20 9.42 -7.34
N VAL A 123 4.91 8.67 -8.41
CA VAL A 123 4.18 7.41 -8.33
C VAL A 123 5.12 6.29 -8.76
N TYR A 124 5.38 5.37 -7.83
CA TYR A 124 6.16 4.18 -8.06
C TYR A 124 5.25 2.98 -8.23
N LYS A 125 5.52 2.19 -9.27
CA LYS A 125 4.93 0.88 -9.49
C LYS A 125 5.93 -0.18 -9.07
N ALA A 126 5.47 -1.17 -8.31
CA ALA A 126 6.32 -2.24 -7.83
C ALA A 126 5.68 -3.63 -7.95
N TYR A 127 6.53 -4.63 -8.15
CA TYR A 127 6.16 -6.05 -8.18
C TYR A 127 7.09 -6.85 -7.27
N LYS A 128 6.56 -7.80 -6.52
CA LYS A 128 7.36 -8.65 -5.66
C LYS A 128 8.31 -9.48 -6.51
N LEU A 129 9.60 -9.47 -6.16
CA LEU A 129 10.59 -10.29 -6.86
C LEU A 129 10.33 -11.77 -6.53
N PRO A 130 10.49 -12.68 -7.51
CA PRO A 130 10.40 -14.10 -7.24
C PRO A 130 11.44 -14.48 -6.18
N ILE A 131 11.04 -15.33 -5.23
CA ILE A 131 11.99 -15.97 -4.33
C ILE A 131 12.85 -16.87 -5.21
N ASN A 132 14.13 -16.52 -5.40
CA ASN A 132 15.09 -17.42 -6.04
C ASN A 132 15.13 -18.71 -5.21
N ARG A 133 14.41 -19.74 -5.68
CA ARG A 133 14.54 -21.11 -5.19
C ARG A 133 15.65 -21.79 -5.98
N ASP A 134 16.83 -21.20 -5.95
CA ASP A 134 18.04 -21.93 -6.33
C ASP A 134 18.59 -22.53 -5.04
N LEU A 135 18.19 -23.79 -4.79
CA LEU A 135 18.90 -24.91 -4.13
C LEU A 135 17.94 -26.08 -3.86
#